data_AF-A0A970EQW5-F1
#
_entry.id   AF-A0A970EQW5-F1
#
_cell.length_a   1.000
_cell.length_b   1.000
_cell.length_c   1.000
_cell.angle_alpha   90.00
_cell.angle_beta   90.00
_cell.angle_gamma   90.00
#
_symmetry.space_group_name_H-M   'P 1'
#
loop_
_entity.id
_entity.type
_entity.pdbx_description
1 polymer ?
#
loop_
_entity_poly.entity_id
_entity_poly.type
_entity_poly.pdbx_seq_one_letter_code
_entity_poly.pdbx_strand_id
1 'polypeptide(L)'
;MPHRKSQVAVGFILIARAIVVGVAYYLVRNIPDLPSSFVAVFAGFLAFDVIVAMPKFSLRPKHWVQMVVVLLPRLSATALALSAGLSLGGVFGGLTKVGLPVVVGAVLTLGLAYSAAERIKGNISSYVGMISAIAIYDRVVRLEQLSEVWWYDLGGPILQLVYSTYVGLVMGWLVGVGVGVVTRLFLPRGYRSVRSSAYERPLWLQPFRDVTRFGDDMVVMQVEVVDGAPIAYRTLAELQLANLYGIRVLSIYRSPEEVISPRGDDVILPTDQLTVVLPAEQTNTLISLTKGRETDEQI
;
A
#
# COMPACT_ATOMS: atom_id res chain seq x y z
N MET A 1 32.03 15.95 10.14
CA MET A 1 32.41 14.63 9.56
C MET A 1 31.32 13.54 9.45
N PRO A 2 30.10 13.61 10.05
CA PRO A 2 29.12 12.52 9.92
C PRO A 2 28.39 12.45 8.55
N HIS A 3 28.31 13.56 7.80
CA HIS A 3 27.65 13.59 6.48
C HIS A 3 28.38 12.78 5.39
N ARG A 4 29.72 12.74 5.39
CA ARG A 4 30.51 12.07 4.34
C ARG A 4 30.37 10.54 4.39
N LYS A 5 30.26 9.95 5.59
CA LYS A 5 29.99 8.50 5.77
C LYS A 5 28.58 8.10 5.30
N SER A 6 27.60 8.99 5.45
CA SER A 6 26.23 8.76 4.96
C SER A 6 26.19 8.72 3.43
N GLN A 7 26.85 9.67 2.75
CA GLN A 7 26.86 9.72 1.28
C GLN A 7 27.53 8.50 0.63
N VAL A 8 28.64 8.00 1.21
CA VAL A 8 29.30 6.77 0.73
C VAL A 8 28.39 5.55 0.90
N ALA A 9 27.66 5.45 2.01
CA ALA A 9 26.70 4.38 2.22
C ALA A 9 25.51 4.45 1.25
N VAL A 10 25.00 5.67 0.95
CA VAL A 10 23.96 5.86 -0.08
C VAL A 10 24.46 5.39 -1.44
N GLY A 11 25.67 5.82 -1.85
CA GLY A 11 26.26 5.42 -3.12
C GLY A 11 26.46 3.90 -3.22
N PHE A 12 26.92 3.27 -2.14
CA PHE A 12 27.08 1.83 -2.07
C PHE A 12 25.74 1.08 -2.23
N ILE A 13 24.68 1.54 -1.55
CA ILE A 13 23.33 0.97 -1.69
C ILE A 13 22.81 1.14 -3.11
N LEU A 14 23.04 2.28 -3.76
CA LEU A 14 22.63 2.52 -5.16
C LEU A 14 23.34 1.54 -6.11
N ILE A 15 24.64 1.33 -5.95
CA ILE A 15 25.40 0.36 -6.75
C ILE A 15 24.90 -1.06 -6.50
N ALA A 16 24.72 -1.45 -5.24
CA ALA A 16 24.19 -2.77 -4.89
C ALA A 16 22.79 -2.99 -5.47
N ARG A 17 21.94 -1.97 -5.43
CA ARG A 17 20.61 -1.98 -6.03
C ARG A 17 20.69 -2.15 -7.55
N ALA A 18 21.61 -1.48 -8.24
CA ALA A 18 21.83 -1.67 -9.67
C ALA A 18 22.32 -3.11 -10.00
N ILE A 19 23.19 -3.67 -9.15
CA ILE A 19 23.63 -5.07 -9.27
C ILE A 19 22.44 -6.03 -9.15
N VAL A 20 21.53 -5.81 -8.19
CA VAL A 20 20.32 -6.64 -8.04
C VAL A 20 19.50 -6.65 -9.33
N VAL A 21 19.22 -5.48 -9.92
CA VAL A 21 18.49 -5.39 -11.20
C VAL A 21 19.20 -6.12 -12.30
N GLY A 22 20.48 -5.79 -12.50
CA GLY A 22 21.26 -6.30 -13.62
C GLY A 22 21.39 -7.83 -13.56
N VAL A 23 21.69 -8.37 -12.37
CA VAL A 23 21.83 -9.81 -12.16
C VAL A 23 20.48 -10.53 -12.25
N ALA A 24 19.42 -10.00 -11.63
CA ALA A 24 18.08 -10.60 -11.71
C ALA A 24 17.58 -10.66 -13.16
N TYR A 25 17.75 -9.57 -13.92
CA TYR A 25 17.43 -9.55 -15.34
C TYR A 25 18.31 -10.52 -16.14
N TYR A 26 19.63 -10.50 -15.94
CA TYR A 26 20.56 -11.34 -16.70
C TYR A 26 20.28 -12.84 -16.53
N LEU A 27 19.91 -13.27 -15.31
CA LEU A 27 19.59 -14.68 -15.03
C LEU A 27 18.30 -15.15 -15.71
N VAL A 28 17.37 -14.24 -15.96
CA VAL A 28 16.03 -14.56 -16.49
C VAL A 28 15.90 -14.16 -17.97
N ARG A 29 16.89 -13.48 -18.57
CA ARG A 29 16.83 -12.98 -19.96
C ARG A 29 16.55 -14.05 -21.03
N ASN A 30 16.96 -15.29 -20.77
CA ASN A 30 16.76 -16.42 -21.68
C ASN A 30 15.44 -17.16 -21.43
N ILE A 31 14.75 -16.82 -20.35
CA ILE A 31 13.43 -17.33 -20.05
C ILE A 31 12.45 -16.46 -20.85
N PRO A 32 11.63 -17.06 -21.73
CA PRO A 32 10.65 -16.32 -22.50
C PRO A 32 9.63 -15.65 -21.58
N ASP A 33 8.93 -14.65 -22.13
CA ASP A 33 7.82 -13.90 -21.52
C ASP A 33 8.22 -12.70 -20.64
N LEU A 34 7.64 -11.53 -20.96
CA LEU A 34 7.84 -10.25 -20.29
C LEU A 34 7.63 -10.26 -18.75
N PRO A 35 6.63 -11.00 -18.20
CA PRO A 35 6.40 -11.03 -16.77
C PRO A 35 7.56 -11.63 -15.98
N SER A 36 8.24 -12.65 -16.51
CA SER A 36 9.31 -13.34 -15.79
C SER A 36 10.46 -12.38 -15.44
N SER A 37 10.88 -11.55 -16.38
CA SER A 37 11.94 -10.56 -16.19
C SER A 37 11.53 -9.44 -15.24
N PHE A 38 10.31 -8.90 -15.39
CA PHE A 38 9.80 -7.86 -14.50
C PHE A 38 9.64 -8.38 -13.06
N VAL A 39 9.04 -9.56 -12.90
CA VAL A 39 8.82 -10.20 -11.60
C VAL A 39 10.15 -10.53 -10.93
N ALA A 40 11.15 -11.00 -11.67
CA ALA A 40 12.49 -11.25 -11.13
C ALA A 40 13.15 -9.98 -10.60
N VAL A 41 13.12 -8.89 -11.37
CA VAL A 41 13.67 -7.60 -10.94
C VAL A 41 12.94 -7.08 -9.70
N PHE A 42 11.59 -7.14 -9.71
CA PHE A 42 10.78 -6.65 -8.62
C PHE A 42 10.96 -7.47 -7.33
N ALA A 43 10.96 -8.80 -7.43
CA ALA A 43 11.19 -9.69 -6.30
C ALA A 43 12.59 -9.51 -5.71
N GLY A 44 13.60 -9.34 -6.57
CA GLY A 44 14.96 -9.03 -6.14
C GLY A 44 15.04 -7.72 -5.38
N PHE A 45 14.39 -6.66 -5.88
CA PHE A 45 14.32 -5.39 -5.17
C PHE A 45 13.65 -5.50 -3.81
N LEU A 46 12.50 -6.16 -3.74
CA LEU A 46 11.77 -6.31 -2.49
C LEU A 46 12.63 -7.01 -1.43
N ALA A 47 13.26 -8.14 -1.78
CA ALA A 47 14.11 -8.85 -0.84
C ALA A 47 15.34 -8.04 -0.43
N PHE A 48 15.99 -7.39 -1.40
CA PHE A 48 17.14 -6.52 -1.13
C PHE A 48 16.77 -5.39 -0.17
N ASP A 49 15.69 -4.66 -0.44
CA ASP A 49 15.28 -3.50 0.36
C ASP A 49 14.89 -3.91 1.78
N VAL A 50 14.21 -5.04 1.94
CA VAL A 50 13.84 -5.58 3.26
C VAL A 50 15.09 -5.97 4.06
N ILE A 51 16.08 -6.63 3.45
CA ILE A 51 17.30 -7.06 4.14
C ILE A 51 18.18 -5.86 4.50
N VAL A 52 18.37 -4.94 3.55
CA VAL A 52 19.13 -3.72 3.79
C VAL A 52 18.47 -2.91 4.91
N ALA A 53 17.15 -3.00 5.07
CA ALA A 53 16.44 -2.31 6.14
C ALA A 53 16.60 -2.94 7.55
N MET A 54 17.04 -4.19 7.67
CA MET A 54 17.03 -4.90 8.95
C MET A 54 18.00 -4.30 9.98
N PRO A 55 17.58 -3.91 11.19
CA PRO A 55 18.41 -3.15 12.14
C PRO A 55 19.69 -3.86 12.59
N LYS A 56 19.68 -5.19 12.71
CA LYS A 56 20.85 -6.01 13.07
C LYS A 56 20.89 -7.23 12.17
N PHE A 57 21.96 -7.37 11.39
CA PHE A 57 22.24 -8.59 10.65
C PHE A 57 23.62 -9.10 11.06
N SER A 58 23.72 -10.37 11.42
CA SER A 58 24.98 -11.07 11.59
C SER A 58 24.81 -12.50 11.09
N LEU A 59 25.91 -13.16 10.73
CA LEU A 59 25.92 -14.55 10.26
C LEU A 59 25.48 -15.59 11.32
N ARG A 60 24.96 -15.15 12.48
CA ARG A 60 24.41 -16.06 13.50
C ARG A 60 23.06 -16.64 13.04
N PRO A 61 22.79 -17.92 13.31
CA PRO A 61 21.57 -18.60 12.86
C PRO A 61 20.28 -17.91 13.35
N LYS A 62 20.31 -17.27 14.52
CA LYS A 62 19.17 -16.51 15.07
C LYS A 62 18.72 -15.35 14.15
N HIS A 63 19.64 -14.68 13.46
CA HIS A 63 19.28 -13.58 12.54
C HIS A 63 18.76 -14.09 11.20
N TRP A 64 19.18 -15.28 10.76
CA TRP A 64 18.62 -15.94 9.59
C TRP A 64 17.16 -16.32 9.81
N VAL A 65 16.81 -16.84 10.99
CA VAL A 65 15.41 -17.12 11.35
C VAL A 65 14.59 -15.82 11.33
N GLN A 66 15.10 -14.73 11.91
CA GLN A 66 14.41 -13.42 11.87
C GLN A 66 14.25 -12.90 10.43
N MET A 67 15.26 -13.08 9.58
CA MET A 67 15.20 -12.73 8.17
C MET A 67 14.09 -13.49 7.45
N VAL A 68 14.00 -14.81 7.65
CA VAL A 68 12.92 -15.63 7.08
C VAL A 68 11.56 -15.19 7.61
N VAL A 69 11.41 -14.95 8.91
CA VAL A 69 10.13 -14.51 9.51
C VAL A 69 9.63 -13.19 8.94
N VAL A 70 10.53 -12.27 8.58
CA VAL A 70 10.16 -10.95 8.01
C VAL A 70 9.93 -11.02 6.49
N LEU A 71 10.74 -11.81 5.77
CA LEU A 71 10.67 -11.93 4.32
C LEU A 71 9.51 -12.83 3.87
N LEU A 72 9.34 -13.99 4.51
CA LEU A 72 8.41 -15.02 4.06
C LEU A 72 6.97 -14.50 3.87
N PRO A 73 6.38 -13.71 4.80
CA PRO A 73 5.02 -13.20 4.62
C PRO A 73 4.87 -12.21 3.45
N ARG A 74 5.89 -11.41 3.17
CA ARG A 74 5.88 -10.41 2.09
C ARG A 74 5.99 -11.09 0.73
N LEU A 75 6.75 -12.17 0.67
CA LEU A 75 7.03 -12.89 -0.56
C LEU A 75 5.96 -13.92 -0.87
N SER A 76 5.36 -14.55 0.15
CA SER A 76 4.12 -15.31 -0.04
C SER A 76 3.00 -14.40 -0.53
N ALA A 77 2.84 -13.19 0.01
CA ALA A 77 1.86 -12.22 -0.47
C ALA A 77 2.07 -11.85 -1.95
N THR A 78 3.33 -11.67 -2.38
CA THR A 78 3.66 -11.39 -3.79
C THR A 78 3.33 -12.59 -4.70
N ALA A 79 3.66 -13.81 -4.26
CA ALA A 79 3.32 -15.04 -4.98
C ALA A 79 1.80 -15.27 -5.08
N LEU A 80 1.06 -14.95 -4.02
CA LEU A 80 -0.40 -15.01 -4.00
C LEU A 80 -1.00 -13.97 -4.95
N ALA A 81 -0.49 -12.74 -4.97
CA ALA A 81 -0.94 -11.70 -5.89
C ALA A 81 -0.71 -12.10 -7.35
N LEU A 82 0.46 -12.67 -7.64
CA LEU A 82 0.80 -13.22 -8.96
C LEU A 82 -0.16 -14.33 -9.36
N SER A 83 -0.48 -15.25 -8.44
CA SER A 83 -1.42 -16.35 -8.66
C SER A 83 -2.84 -15.87 -8.92
N ALA A 84 -3.31 -14.90 -8.12
CA ALA A 84 -4.62 -14.29 -8.29
C ALA A 84 -4.72 -13.57 -9.65
N GLY A 85 -3.65 -12.90 -10.07
CA GLY A 85 -3.59 -12.30 -11.40
C GLY A 85 -3.66 -13.35 -12.51
N LEU A 86 -2.84 -14.40 -12.43
CA LEU A 86 -2.83 -15.48 -13.43
C LEU A 86 -4.19 -16.19 -13.52
N SER A 87 -4.85 -16.45 -12.39
CA SER A 87 -6.17 -17.09 -12.40
C SER A 87 -7.23 -16.18 -13.02
N LEU A 88 -7.28 -14.91 -12.64
CA LEU A 88 -8.24 -13.95 -13.20
C LEU A 88 -8.03 -13.75 -14.71
N GLY A 89 -6.79 -13.57 -15.15
CA GLY A 89 -6.49 -13.42 -16.57
C GLY A 89 -6.80 -14.68 -17.39
N GLY A 90 -6.59 -15.87 -16.83
CA GLY A 90 -7.00 -17.12 -17.46
C GLY A 90 -8.52 -17.24 -17.60
N VAL A 91 -9.27 -16.90 -16.55
CA VAL A 91 -10.74 -16.92 -16.54
C VAL A 91 -11.31 -15.93 -17.55
N PHE A 92 -10.93 -14.66 -17.48
CA PHE A 92 -11.46 -13.63 -18.38
C PHE A 92 -10.92 -13.77 -19.80
N GLY A 93 -9.71 -14.28 -19.97
CA GLY A 93 -9.18 -14.67 -21.28
C GLY A 93 -10.04 -15.76 -21.90
N GLY A 94 -10.37 -16.81 -21.15
CA GLY A 94 -11.25 -17.89 -21.60
C GLY A 94 -12.66 -17.39 -21.95
N LEU A 95 -13.22 -16.48 -21.15
CA LEU A 95 -14.53 -15.89 -21.42
C LEU A 95 -14.58 -15.11 -22.74
N THR A 96 -13.47 -14.54 -23.22
CA THR A 96 -13.44 -13.92 -24.56
C THR A 96 -13.71 -14.91 -25.69
N LYS A 97 -13.42 -16.20 -25.48
CA LYS A 97 -13.71 -17.27 -26.45
C LYS A 97 -15.18 -17.66 -26.48
N VAL A 98 -15.94 -17.33 -25.43
CA VAL A 98 -17.37 -17.64 -25.30
C VAL A 98 -18.25 -16.42 -25.66
N GLY A 99 -17.64 -15.30 -26.08
CA GLY A 99 -18.36 -14.12 -26.59
C GLY A 99 -18.20 -12.84 -25.76
N LEU A 100 -17.34 -12.82 -24.73
CA LEU A 100 -17.02 -11.58 -24.02
C LEU A 100 -16.18 -10.64 -24.92
N PRO A 101 -16.57 -9.36 -25.11
CA PRO A 101 -15.77 -8.42 -25.88
C PRO A 101 -14.36 -8.26 -25.29
N VAL A 102 -13.34 -8.26 -26.15
CA VAL A 102 -11.92 -8.18 -25.74
C VAL A 102 -11.65 -6.98 -24.85
N VAL A 103 -12.20 -5.80 -25.19
CA VAL A 103 -11.99 -4.59 -24.38
C VAL A 103 -12.58 -4.76 -22.97
N VAL A 104 -13.79 -5.32 -22.87
CA VAL A 104 -14.46 -5.54 -21.58
C VAL A 104 -13.69 -6.58 -20.74
N GLY A 105 -13.27 -7.67 -21.38
CA GLY A 105 -12.45 -8.70 -20.72
C GLY A 105 -11.13 -8.15 -20.19
N ALA A 106 -10.43 -7.31 -20.96
CA ALA A 106 -9.17 -6.70 -20.54
C ALA A 106 -9.36 -5.74 -19.36
N VAL A 107 -10.39 -4.88 -19.41
CA VAL A 107 -10.72 -3.93 -18.33
C VAL A 107 -11.06 -4.68 -17.04
N LEU A 108 -11.92 -5.70 -17.12
CA LEU A 108 -12.29 -6.51 -15.96
C LEU A 108 -11.10 -7.28 -15.39
N THR A 109 -10.29 -7.89 -16.26
CA THR A 109 -9.06 -8.59 -15.85
C THR A 109 -8.15 -7.67 -15.05
N LEU A 110 -7.86 -6.48 -15.58
CA LEU A 110 -6.93 -5.55 -14.97
C LEU A 110 -7.46 -4.97 -13.65
N GLY A 111 -8.72 -4.52 -13.66
CA GLY A 111 -9.35 -3.92 -12.48
C GLY A 111 -9.55 -4.92 -11.34
N LEU A 112 -9.99 -6.14 -11.66
CA LEU A 112 -10.17 -7.19 -10.66
C LEU A 112 -8.82 -7.74 -10.18
N ALA A 113 -7.80 -7.84 -11.03
CA ALA A 113 -6.47 -8.24 -10.61
C ALA A 113 -5.83 -7.21 -9.66
N TYR A 114 -6.03 -5.91 -9.93
CA TYR A 114 -5.61 -4.86 -9.00
C TYR A 114 -6.32 -5.00 -7.64
N SER A 115 -7.65 -5.08 -7.64
CA SER A 115 -8.46 -5.19 -6.43
C SER A 115 -8.15 -6.47 -5.63
N ALA A 116 -7.96 -7.59 -6.31
CA ALA A 116 -7.57 -8.85 -5.69
C ALA A 116 -6.16 -8.77 -5.09
N ALA A 117 -5.20 -8.16 -5.79
CA ALA A 117 -3.84 -8.01 -5.30
C ALA A 117 -3.74 -7.04 -4.10
N GLU A 118 -4.58 -6.00 -4.07
CA GLU A 118 -4.64 -5.02 -2.97
C GLU A 118 -5.22 -5.62 -1.68
N ARG A 119 -6.17 -6.55 -1.79
CA ARG A 119 -6.76 -7.24 -0.63
C ARG A 119 -5.81 -8.24 0.05
N ILE A 120 -4.70 -8.61 -0.59
CA ILE A 120 -3.75 -9.57 -0.03
C ILE A 120 -2.89 -8.89 1.04
N LYS A 121 -3.12 -9.27 2.30
CA LYS A 121 -2.39 -8.73 3.45
C LYS A 121 -0.88 -8.95 3.30
N GLY A 122 -0.11 -7.87 3.40
CA GLY A 122 1.35 -7.90 3.29
C GLY A 122 1.88 -7.83 1.86
N ASN A 123 1.02 -7.65 0.86
CA ASN A 123 1.45 -7.36 -0.50
C ASN A 123 2.09 -5.96 -0.57
N ILE A 124 3.22 -5.87 -1.26
CA ILE A 124 3.97 -4.61 -1.43
C ILE A 124 3.64 -3.97 -2.78
N SER A 125 3.09 -4.73 -3.73
CA SER A 125 2.83 -4.24 -5.09
C SER A 125 1.70 -4.97 -5.79
N SER A 126 0.62 -4.23 -6.06
CA SER A 126 -0.49 -4.70 -6.89
C SER A 126 -0.09 -4.87 -8.37
N TYR A 127 0.99 -4.21 -8.81
CA TYR A 127 1.48 -4.28 -10.19
C TYR A 127 1.86 -5.69 -10.62
N VAL A 128 2.41 -6.51 -9.71
CA VAL A 128 2.80 -7.89 -10.01
C VAL A 128 1.59 -8.71 -10.43
N GLY A 129 0.47 -8.59 -9.70
CA GLY A 129 -0.78 -9.29 -10.04
C GLY A 129 -1.42 -8.75 -11.31
N MET A 130 -1.38 -7.44 -11.55
CA MET A 130 -1.89 -6.84 -12.79
C MET A 130 -1.14 -7.32 -14.04
N ILE A 131 0.20 -7.32 -13.99
CA ILE A 131 1.04 -7.73 -15.11
C ILE A 131 0.87 -9.22 -15.39
N SER A 132 0.80 -10.06 -14.35
CA SER A 132 0.56 -11.49 -14.54
C SER A 132 -0.82 -11.76 -15.15
N ALA A 133 -1.84 -11.00 -14.73
CA ALA A 133 -3.20 -11.10 -15.29
C ALA A 133 -3.28 -10.70 -16.76
N ILE A 134 -2.70 -9.56 -17.15
CA ILE A 134 -2.69 -9.13 -18.56
C ILE A 134 -1.90 -10.11 -19.41
N ALA A 135 -0.76 -10.60 -18.93
CA ALA A 135 0.09 -11.47 -19.72
C ALA A 135 -0.57 -12.79 -20.10
N ILE A 136 -1.26 -13.42 -19.14
CA ILE A 136 -2.02 -14.63 -19.44
C ILE A 136 -3.28 -14.32 -20.26
N TYR A 137 -3.93 -13.18 -20.00
CA TYR A 137 -5.09 -12.74 -20.78
C TYR A 137 -4.75 -12.54 -22.27
N ASP A 138 -3.69 -11.79 -22.58
CA ASP A 138 -3.23 -11.56 -23.95
C ASP A 138 -2.84 -12.88 -24.62
N ARG A 139 -2.21 -13.80 -23.88
CA ARG A 139 -1.89 -15.15 -24.36
C ARG A 139 -3.14 -15.92 -24.79
N VAL A 140 -4.19 -15.90 -23.96
CA VAL A 140 -5.43 -16.63 -24.23
C VAL A 140 -6.24 -15.98 -25.35
N VAL A 141 -6.30 -14.65 -25.39
CA VAL A 141 -7.03 -13.90 -26.43
C VAL A 141 -6.44 -14.14 -27.82
N ARG A 142 -5.11 -14.25 -27.95
CA ARG A 142 -4.43 -14.46 -29.24
C ARG A 142 -4.63 -15.84 -29.86
N LEU A 143 -5.20 -16.81 -29.14
CA LEU A 143 -5.47 -18.14 -29.69
C LEU A 143 -6.63 -18.05 -30.71
N GLU A 144 -6.42 -18.46 -31.96
CA GLU A 144 -7.41 -18.24 -33.03
C GLU A 144 -8.75 -19.00 -32.81
N GLN A 145 -8.73 -20.20 -32.22
CA GLN A 145 -9.92 -20.96 -31.81
C GLN A 145 -9.56 -22.01 -30.75
N LEU A 146 -10.50 -22.35 -29.86
CA LEU A 146 -10.35 -23.49 -28.96
C LEU A 146 -10.69 -24.76 -29.77
N SER A 147 -9.70 -25.62 -30.03
CA SER A 147 -9.95 -26.92 -30.65
C SER A 147 -10.75 -27.84 -29.72
N GLU A 148 -11.21 -29.00 -30.22
CA GLU A 148 -11.80 -30.06 -29.37
C GLU A 148 -10.87 -30.49 -28.22
N VAL A 149 -9.57 -30.18 -28.33
CA VAL A 149 -8.53 -30.44 -27.34
C VAL A 149 -8.03 -29.13 -26.72
N TRP A 150 -8.96 -28.23 -26.41
CA TRP A 150 -8.73 -26.89 -25.82
C TRP A 150 -7.73 -26.87 -24.66
N TRP A 151 -7.67 -27.94 -23.87
CA TRP A 151 -6.82 -28.07 -22.70
C TRP A 151 -5.34 -28.27 -23.04
N TYR A 152 -5.00 -28.90 -24.18
CA TYR A 152 -3.61 -29.01 -24.65
C TYR A 152 -3.13 -27.68 -25.26
N ASP A 153 -4.00 -27.04 -26.06
CA ASP A 153 -3.70 -25.76 -26.71
C ASP A 153 -3.51 -24.62 -25.71
N LEU A 154 -4.30 -24.62 -24.63
CA LEU A 154 -4.17 -23.66 -23.53
C LEU A 154 -3.13 -24.10 -22.50
N GLY A 155 -3.08 -25.39 -22.17
CA GLY A 155 -2.32 -25.93 -21.06
C GLY A 155 -0.81 -25.73 -21.22
N GLY A 156 -0.26 -26.01 -22.39
CA GLY A 156 1.18 -25.85 -22.64
C GLY A 156 1.67 -24.41 -22.45
N PRO A 157 1.14 -23.44 -23.22
CA PRO A 157 1.56 -22.04 -23.12
C PRO A 157 1.26 -21.39 -21.77
N ILE A 158 0.11 -21.70 -21.15
CA ILE A 158 -0.24 -21.18 -19.81
C ILE A 158 0.71 -21.75 -18.76
N LEU A 159 0.95 -23.06 -18.78
CA LEU A 159 1.83 -23.69 -17.80
C LEU A 159 3.27 -23.20 -17.96
N GLN A 160 3.73 -22.99 -19.19
CA GLN A 160 5.03 -22.39 -19.45
C GLN A 160 5.11 -20.96 -18.89
N LEU A 161 4.09 -20.12 -19.08
CA LEU A 161 4.03 -18.77 -18.55
C LEU A 161 4.00 -18.75 -17.01
N VAL A 162 3.20 -19.62 -16.40
CA VAL A 162 3.13 -19.78 -14.94
C VAL A 162 4.51 -20.19 -14.43
N TYR A 163 5.11 -21.23 -15.01
CA TYR A 163 6.42 -21.75 -14.63
C TYR A 163 7.51 -20.69 -14.80
N SER A 164 7.59 -20.02 -15.96
CA SER A 164 8.59 -18.99 -16.25
C SER A 164 8.50 -17.81 -15.27
N THR A 165 7.28 -17.39 -14.93
CA THR A 165 7.06 -16.28 -14.00
C THR A 165 7.43 -16.65 -12.56
N TYR A 166 7.11 -17.88 -12.13
CA TYR A 166 7.50 -18.38 -10.81
C TYR A 166 9.00 -18.62 -10.68
N VAL A 167 9.66 -19.14 -11.72
CA VAL A 167 11.12 -19.24 -11.77
C VAL A 167 11.73 -17.85 -11.67
N GLY A 168 11.20 -16.86 -12.42
CA GLY A 168 11.60 -15.47 -12.32
C GLY A 168 11.49 -14.92 -10.91
N LEU A 169 10.36 -15.15 -10.23
CA LEU A 169 10.14 -14.78 -8.83
C LEU A 169 11.23 -15.36 -7.91
N VAL A 170 11.48 -16.66 -7.99
CA VAL A 170 12.48 -17.36 -7.15
C VAL A 170 13.90 -16.87 -7.45
N MET A 171 14.25 -16.71 -8.73
CA MET A 171 15.58 -16.23 -9.13
C MET A 171 15.83 -14.80 -8.67
N GLY A 172 14.84 -13.91 -8.87
CA GLY A 172 14.86 -12.57 -8.31
C GLY A 172 15.09 -12.59 -6.81
N TRP A 173 14.38 -13.48 -6.12
CA TRP A 173 14.47 -13.62 -4.69
C TRP A 173 15.86 -14.04 -4.21
N LEU A 174 16.46 -15.05 -4.83
CA LEU A 174 17.81 -15.52 -4.53
C LEU A 174 18.85 -14.41 -4.72
N VAL A 175 18.74 -13.63 -5.80
CA VAL A 175 19.64 -12.51 -6.08
C VAL A 175 19.46 -11.40 -5.04
N GLY A 176 18.22 -10.99 -4.77
CA GLY A 176 17.90 -9.94 -3.79
C GLY A 176 18.37 -10.30 -2.39
N VAL A 177 18.19 -11.56 -1.99
CA VAL A 177 18.67 -12.08 -0.70
C VAL A 177 20.19 -12.10 -0.67
N GLY A 178 20.85 -12.68 -1.67
CA GLY A 178 22.31 -12.78 -1.72
C GLY A 178 22.99 -11.42 -1.69
N VAL A 179 22.61 -10.52 -2.60
CA VAL A 179 23.19 -9.16 -2.65
C VAL A 179 22.80 -8.35 -1.43
N GLY A 180 21.57 -8.49 -0.92
CA GLY A 180 21.11 -7.82 0.30
C GLY A 180 21.92 -8.22 1.52
N VAL A 181 22.19 -9.51 1.70
CA VAL A 181 23.02 -10.04 2.79
C VAL A 181 24.44 -9.48 2.72
N VAL A 182 25.07 -9.54 1.53
CA VAL A 182 26.41 -8.98 1.31
C VAL A 182 26.42 -7.50 1.65
N THR A 183 25.50 -6.73 1.07
CA THR A 183 25.38 -5.28 1.29
C THR A 183 25.18 -4.95 2.76
N ARG A 184 24.34 -5.71 3.47
CA ARG A 184 24.05 -5.47 4.88
C ARG A 184 25.25 -5.75 5.79
N LEU A 185 26.14 -6.69 5.44
CA LEU A 185 27.36 -6.96 6.20
C LEU A 185 28.37 -5.79 6.14
N PHE A 186 28.39 -5.03 5.04
CA PHE A 186 29.27 -3.88 4.86
C PHE A 186 28.67 -2.56 5.36
N LEU A 187 27.37 -2.51 5.65
CA LEU A 187 26.72 -1.30 6.17
C LEU A 187 26.95 -1.16 7.69
N PRO A 188 27.29 0.06 8.17
CA PRO A 188 27.42 0.30 9.60
C PRO A 188 26.09 0.06 10.34
N ARG A 189 26.18 -0.43 11.58
CA ARG A 189 25.03 -0.75 12.43
C ARG A 189 24.07 0.45 12.47
N GLY A 190 22.79 0.21 12.19
CA GLY A 190 21.73 1.21 12.35
C GLY A 190 21.59 2.24 11.22
N TYR A 191 22.15 2.01 10.01
CA TYR A 191 21.86 2.87 8.86
C TYR A 191 20.36 2.89 8.56
N ARG A 192 19.75 4.09 8.57
CA ARG A 192 18.34 4.34 8.25
C ARG A 192 18.24 5.17 6.99
N SER A 193 17.68 4.61 5.93
CA SER A 193 17.32 5.34 4.72
C SER A 193 15.92 5.95 4.90
N VAL A 194 15.82 7.27 4.76
CA VAL A 194 14.55 8.01 4.88
C VAL A 194 13.58 7.70 3.73
N ARG A 195 14.07 7.13 2.62
CA ARG A 195 13.30 6.87 1.39
C ARG A 195 13.02 5.40 1.10
N SER A 196 13.45 4.46 1.96
CA SER A 196 13.15 3.04 1.73
C SER A 196 11.74 2.71 2.21
N SER A 197 10.98 1.99 1.38
CA SER A 197 9.64 1.44 1.71
C SER A 197 9.68 0.43 2.85
N ALA A 198 10.87 -0.03 3.24
CA ALA A 198 11.07 -0.99 4.32
C ALA A 198 11.22 -0.35 5.71
N TYR A 199 11.25 0.98 5.83
CA TYR A 199 11.21 1.69 7.11
C TYR A 199 9.90 2.47 7.26
N GLU A 200 9.36 2.52 8.49
CA GLU A 200 8.40 3.55 8.85
C GLU A 200 9.04 4.91 8.57
N ARG A 201 8.36 5.74 7.75
CA ARG A 201 8.83 7.10 7.46
C ARG A 201 8.99 7.84 8.79
N PRO A 202 9.95 8.77 8.92
CA PRO A 202 9.98 9.61 10.09
C PRO A 202 8.65 10.37 10.27
N LEU A 203 8.26 10.65 11.52
CA LEU A 203 6.94 11.19 11.87
C LEU A 203 6.52 12.43 11.04
N TRP A 204 7.47 13.28 10.66
CA TRP A 204 7.22 14.48 9.85
C TRP A 204 6.94 14.19 8.35
N LEU A 205 7.10 12.95 7.88
CA LEU A 205 6.78 12.49 6.51
C LEU A 205 5.65 11.46 6.49
N GLN A 206 5.14 11.05 7.64
CA GLN A 206 3.97 10.18 7.73
C GLN A 206 2.70 11.04 7.57
N PRO A 207 1.72 10.59 6.77
CA PRO A 207 0.39 11.20 6.77
C PRO A 207 -0.15 11.25 8.20
N PHE A 208 -0.81 12.34 8.59
CA PHE A 208 -1.31 12.53 9.95
C PHE A 208 -2.13 11.33 10.45
N ARG A 209 -2.98 10.76 9.58
CA ARG A 209 -3.78 9.54 9.85
C ARG A 209 -2.95 8.33 10.29
N ASP A 210 -1.78 8.12 9.70
CA ASP A 210 -0.92 6.97 9.99
C ASP A 210 -0.17 7.14 11.34
N VAL A 211 0.05 8.40 11.75
CA VAL A 211 0.69 8.76 13.02
C VAL A 211 -0.28 8.69 14.18
N THR A 212 -1.49 9.19 14.00
CA THR A 212 -2.45 9.34 15.11
C THR A 212 -3.01 8.02 15.61
N ARG A 213 -2.90 6.93 14.83
CA ARG A 213 -3.47 5.61 15.16
C ARG A 213 -4.91 5.70 15.67
N PHE A 214 -5.66 6.68 15.14
CA PHE A 214 -7.10 6.70 15.28
C PHE A 214 -7.56 5.37 14.65
N GLY A 215 -8.14 4.47 15.46
CA GLY A 215 -8.71 3.24 14.94
C GLY A 215 -9.82 3.54 13.91
N ASP A 216 -10.35 2.50 13.27
CA ASP A 216 -11.45 2.65 12.29
C ASP A 216 -12.72 3.31 12.89
N ASP A 217 -12.77 3.41 14.22
CA ASP A 217 -13.89 3.96 15.00
C ASP A 217 -13.83 5.47 15.23
N MET A 218 -12.78 6.16 14.74
CA MET A 218 -12.59 7.60 14.93
C MET A 218 -12.56 8.33 13.59
N VAL A 219 -13.26 9.46 13.52
CA VAL A 219 -13.43 10.27 12.30
C VAL A 219 -12.87 11.67 12.54
N VAL A 220 -12.25 12.23 11.51
CA VAL A 220 -11.91 13.65 11.43
C VAL A 220 -12.92 14.33 10.52
N MET A 221 -13.56 15.39 11.01
CA MET A 221 -14.60 16.10 10.27
C MET A 221 -14.45 17.60 10.48
N GLN A 222 -14.77 18.36 9.43
CA GLN A 222 -14.90 19.80 9.48
C GLN A 222 -16.39 20.15 9.47
N VAL A 223 -16.83 20.97 10.42
CA VAL A 223 -18.23 21.40 10.54
C VAL A 223 -18.31 22.90 10.66
N GLU A 224 -19.31 23.50 10.02
CA GLU A 224 -19.63 24.92 10.19
C GLU A 224 -20.68 25.08 11.30
N VAL A 225 -20.47 26.07 12.17
CA VAL A 225 -21.41 26.41 13.24
C VAL A 225 -22.43 27.41 12.71
N VAL A 226 -23.69 27.00 12.65
CA VAL A 226 -24.78 27.87 12.19
C VAL A 226 -25.17 28.86 13.28
N ASP A 227 -25.68 30.02 12.89
CA ASP A 227 -26.27 30.96 13.85
C ASP A 227 -27.48 30.33 14.57
N GLY A 228 -27.55 30.47 15.89
CA GLY A 228 -28.52 29.76 16.72
C GLY A 228 -28.21 28.29 17.03
N ALA A 229 -27.02 27.78 16.67
CA ALA A 229 -26.58 26.46 17.08
C ALA A 229 -26.47 26.32 18.61
N PRO A 230 -26.83 25.16 19.21
CA PRO A 230 -26.70 24.93 20.66
C PRO A 230 -25.32 25.22 21.25
N ILE A 231 -24.27 25.07 20.45
CA ILE A 231 -22.88 25.30 20.85
C ILE A 231 -22.40 26.74 20.65
N ALA A 232 -23.15 27.57 19.91
CA ALA A 232 -22.77 28.93 19.63
C ALA A 232 -22.76 29.79 20.91
N TYR A 233 -21.82 30.72 20.96
CA TYR A 233 -21.56 31.65 22.07
C TYR A 233 -21.22 30.99 23.40
N ARG A 234 -20.78 29.72 23.39
CA ARG A 234 -20.36 28.98 24.58
C ARG A 234 -18.88 28.65 24.52
N THR A 235 -18.25 28.55 25.68
CA THR A 235 -16.85 28.14 25.80
C THR A 235 -16.70 26.63 25.64
N LEU A 236 -15.55 26.16 25.18
CA LEU A 236 -15.26 24.72 25.11
C LEU A 236 -15.30 24.04 26.50
N ALA A 237 -14.94 24.77 27.56
CA ALA A 237 -15.00 24.30 28.94
C ALA A 237 -16.44 24.08 29.43
N GLU A 238 -17.37 24.94 29.03
CA GLU A 238 -18.80 24.78 29.33
C GLU A 238 -19.42 23.61 28.58
N LEU A 239 -19.06 23.44 27.31
CA LEU A 239 -19.63 22.39 26.46
C LEU A 239 -19.14 21.00 26.80
N GLN A 240 -17.94 20.87 27.38
CA GLN A 240 -17.33 19.61 27.81
C GLN A 240 -17.37 18.50 26.72
N LEU A 241 -17.28 18.88 25.44
CA LEU A 241 -17.47 17.99 24.29
C LEU A 241 -16.59 16.74 24.35
N ALA A 242 -15.35 16.89 24.84
CA ALA A 242 -14.41 15.80 24.98
C ALA A 242 -14.78 14.81 26.08
N ASN A 243 -15.38 15.28 27.17
CA ASN A 243 -15.73 14.45 28.32
C ASN A 243 -17.10 13.76 28.13
N LEU A 244 -18.08 14.48 27.58
CA LEU A 244 -19.44 13.98 27.41
C LEU A 244 -19.62 13.12 26.17
N TYR A 245 -18.98 13.50 25.06
CA TYR A 245 -19.18 12.88 23.75
C TYR A 245 -17.89 12.35 23.12
N GLY A 246 -16.73 12.50 23.77
CA GLY A 246 -15.45 12.14 23.16
C GLY A 246 -15.04 13.02 21.97
N ILE A 247 -15.75 14.12 21.72
CA ILE A 247 -15.51 15.04 20.60
C ILE A 247 -14.39 16.02 21.00
N ARG A 248 -13.30 16.04 20.24
CA ARG A 248 -12.16 16.92 20.48
C ARG A 248 -12.04 17.94 19.36
N VAL A 249 -12.05 19.22 19.71
CA VAL A 249 -11.81 20.31 18.76
C VAL A 249 -10.30 20.49 18.57
N LEU A 250 -9.82 20.39 17.34
CA LEU A 250 -8.42 20.55 16.98
C LEU A 250 -8.09 21.99 16.56
N SER A 251 -8.98 22.62 15.80
CA SER A 251 -8.86 24.01 15.40
C SER A 251 -10.22 24.65 15.15
N ILE A 252 -10.25 25.97 15.30
CA ILE A 252 -11.39 26.83 14.98
C ILE A 252 -10.89 27.79 13.90
N TYR A 253 -11.40 27.64 12.68
CA TYR A 253 -11.10 28.55 11.58
C TYR A 253 -12.14 29.66 11.54
N ARG A 254 -11.68 30.89 11.77
CA ARG A 254 -12.51 32.11 11.84
C ARG A 254 -11.83 33.23 11.05
N SER A 255 -12.12 33.32 9.75
CA SER A 255 -11.48 34.32 8.88
C SER A 255 -11.48 35.73 9.52
N PRO A 256 -10.32 36.41 9.65
CA PRO A 256 -9.02 36.07 9.05
C PRO A 256 -8.07 35.25 9.96
N GLU A 257 -8.48 34.87 11.17
CA GLU A 257 -7.63 34.22 12.18
C GLU A 257 -7.99 32.74 12.38
N GLU A 258 -6.98 31.90 12.61
CA GLU A 258 -7.19 30.49 12.97
C GLU A 258 -6.73 30.28 14.41
N VAL A 259 -7.62 29.72 15.24
CA VAL A 259 -7.28 29.28 16.58
C VAL A 259 -6.85 27.82 16.49
N ILE A 260 -5.55 27.60 16.58
CA ILE A 260 -4.95 26.26 16.56
C ILE A 260 -4.84 25.75 18.00
N SER A 261 -5.32 24.52 18.25
CA SER A 261 -5.36 23.90 19.59
C SER A 261 -6.12 24.76 20.61
N PRO A 262 -7.43 24.94 20.40
CA PRO A 262 -8.24 25.78 21.27
C PRO A 262 -8.28 25.24 22.70
N ARG A 263 -8.33 26.15 23.65
CA ARG A 263 -8.37 25.95 25.09
C ARG A 263 -9.79 26.00 25.61
N GLY A 264 -9.98 25.66 26.88
CA GLY A 264 -11.30 25.63 27.50
C GLY A 264 -12.02 26.98 27.48
N ASP A 265 -11.29 28.09 27.51
CA ASP A 265 -11.80 29.47 27.48
C ASP A 265 -12.16 29.97 26.07
N ASP A 266 -11.81 29.24 25.01
CA ASP A 266 -12.17 29.62 23.66
C ASP A 266 -13.67 29.48 23.41
N VAL A 267 -14.26 30.56 22.89
CA VAL A 267 -15.69 30.68 22.58
C VAL A 267 -15.93 30.31 21.14
N ILE A 268 -16.86 29.38 20.92
CA ILE A 268 -17.38 29.06 19.59
C ILE A 268 -18.35 30.17 19.16
N LEU A 269 -18.16 30.72 17.97
CA LEU A 269 -19.05 31.72 17.37
C LEU A 269 -19.76 31.14 16.14
N PRO A 270 -20.92 31.69 15.73
CA PRO A 270 -21.49 31.39 14.43
C PRO A 270 -20.49 31.64 13.31
N THR A 271 -20.61 30.88 12.22
CA THR A 271 -19.71 30.85 11.05
C THR A 271 -18.32 30.29 11.30
N ASP A 272 -17.99 29.89 12.53
CA ASP A 272 -16.76 29.16 12.81
C ASP A 272 -16.77 27.83 12.07
N GLN A 273 -15.63 27.48 11.45
CA GLN A 273 -15.39 26.14 10.95
C GLN A 273 -14.54 25.36 11.96
N LEU A 274 -15.16 24.39 12.62
CA LEU A 274 -14.51 23.54 13.61
C LEU A 274 -13.93 22.31 12.93
N THR A 275 -12.62 22.11 13.08
CA THR A 275 -11.99 20.83 12.75
C THR A 275 -11.98 19.98 14.01
N VAL A 276 -12.64 18.82 13.97
CA VAL A 276 -12.82 17.96 15.14
C VAL A 276 -12.42 16.52 14.86
N VAL A 277 -12.02 15.84 15.93
CA VAL A 277 -11.81 14.39 15.99
C VAL A 277 -12.84 13.81 16.95
N LEU A 278 -13.59 12.80 16.51
CA LEU A 278 -14.69 12.23 17.29
C LEU A 278 -14.87 10.74 16.99
N PRO A 279 -15.50 9.98 17.89
CA PRO A 279 -15.99 8.64 17.58
C PRO A 279 -17.00 8.69 16.42
N ALA A 280 -16.93 7.72 15.50
CA ALA A 280 -17.80 7.65 14.33
C ALA A 280 -19.29 7.70 14.70
N GLU A 281 -19.67 7.06 15.81
CA GLU A 281 -21.03 7.04 16.36
C GLU A 281 -21.55 8.43 16.79
N GLN A 282 -20.67 9.38 17.09
CA GLN A 282 -21.03 10.73 17.56
C GLN A 282 -21.15 11.76 16.42
N THR A 283 -21.02 11.33 15.16
CA THR A 283 -21.13 12.18 13.98
C THR A 283 -22.46 12.94 13.93
N ASN A 284 -23.57 12.23 14.16
CA ASN A 284 -24.90 12.83 14.13
C ASN A 284 -25.13 13.79 15.32
N THR A 285 -24.55 13.47 16.49
CA THR A 285 -24.60 14.34 17.67
C THR A 285 -23.89 15.66 17.41
N LEU A 286 -22.70 15.62 16.79
CA LEU A 286 -22.00 16.85 16.44
C LEU A 286 -22.79 17.70 15.44
N ILE A 287 -23.34 17.08 14.39
CA ILE A 287 -24.12 17.79 13.37
C ILE A 287 -25.34 18.47 13.99
N SER A 288 -26.06 17.81 14.90
CA SER A 288 -27.22 18.41 15.58
C SER A 288 -26.83 19.56 16.51
N LEU A 289 -25.66 19.44 17.16
CA LEU A 289 -25.09 20.50 18.00
C LEU A 289 -24.64 21.72 17.20
N THR A 290 -24.26 21.56 15.92
CA THR A 290 -23.74 22.66 15.09
C THR A 290 -24.79 23.28 14.16
N LYS A 291 -25.90 22.60 13.86
CA LYS A 291 -26.91 23.05 12.89
C LYS A 291 -28.10 23.82 13.44
N GLY A 292 -28.20 24.05 14.74
CA GLY A 292 -29.41 24.69 15.29
C GLY A 292 -30.64 23.78 15.22
N ARG A 293 -31.65 24.08 16.03
CA ARG A 293 -32.96 23.44 15.88
C ARG A 293 -33.72 24.15 14.76
N GLU A 294 -33.57 23.69 13.53
CA GLU A 294 -34.65 23.86 12.56
C GLU A 294 -35.76 22.87 12.94
N THR A 295 -36.75 23.41 13.65
CA THR A 295 -38.18 23.12 13.55
C THR A 295 -38.58 21.69 13.15
N ASP A 296 -39.08 20.94 14.13
CA ASP A 296 -40.26 20.08 13.91
C ASP A 296 -41.33 20.94 13.20
N GLU A 297 -41.46 20.84 11.88
CA GLU A 297 -42.69 21.07 11.08
C GLU A 297 -42.37 21.30 9.60
N GLN A 298 -42.65 20.28 8.78
CA GLN A 298 -43.53 20.30 7.61
C GLN A 298 -43.04 19.41 6.46
N ILE A 299 -43.71 18.25 6.37
CA ILE A 299 -44.14 17.48 5.18
C ILE A 299 -43.07 17.08 4.16
#